data_AF-F4JGS2-F1
#
_entry.id   AF-F4JGS2-F1
#
_cell.length_a   1.000
_cell.length_b   1.000
_cell.length_c   1.000
_cell.angle_alpha   90.00
_cell.angle_beta   90.00
_cell.angle_gamma   90.00
#
_symmetry.space_group_name_H-M   'P 1'
#
loop_
_entity.id
_entity.type
_entity.pdbx_description
1 polymer ?
#
loop_
_entity_poly.entity_id
_entity_poly.type
_entity_poly.pdbx_seq_one_letter_code
_entity_poly.pdbx_strand_id
1 'polypeptide(L)'
;MDKILRVRLQESEHKLGLSMPIELAKERITQLEAEATSFERHLILASGAEGIEGFRRRWSLHGRMTDTKKRLESLKQGMENRNKVEHEHNQHHDQSPKPSAPKRWFFW
;
A
#
# COMPACT_ATOMS: atom_id res chain seq x y z
N MET A 1 -2.43 -7.77 -17.45
CA MET A 1 -2.56 -8.10 -16.01
C MET A 1 -4.02 -8.12 -15.64
N ASP A 2 -4.45 -9.15 -14.94
CA ASP A 2 -5.84 -9.39 -14.55
C ASP A 2 -6.37 -8.29 -13.61
N LYS A 3 -7.59 -7.80 -13.84
CA LYS A 3 -8.25 -6.79 -13.01
C LYS A 3 -8.51 -7.33 -11.60
N ILE A 4 -8.87 -8.61 -11.48
CA ILE A 4 -9.16 -9.27 -10.21
C ILE A 4 -7.90 -9.29 -9.34
N LEU A 5 -6.76 -9.60 -9.95
CA LEU A 5 -5.48 -9.64 -9.24
C LEU A 5 -5.10 -8.28 -8.65
N ARG A 6 -5.30 -7.18 -9.41
CA ARG A 6 -5.02 -5.83 -8.91
C ARG A 6 -5.88 -5.46 -7.70
N VAL A 7 -7.17 -5.80 -7.75
CA VAL A 7 -8.11 -5.53 -6.64
C VAL A 7 -7.69 -6.33 -5.40
N ARG A 8 -7.43 -7.63 -5.56
CA ARG A 8 -6.96 -8.48 -4.45
C ARG A 8 -5.66 -7.97 -3.83
N LEU A 9 -4.74 -7.48 -4.66
CA LEU A 9 -3.47 -6.92 -4.19
C LEU A 9 -3.71 -5.63 -3.40
N GLN A 10 -4.58 -4.73 -3.87
CA GLN A 10 -4.95 -3.51 -3.14
C GLN A 10 -5.62 -3.82 -1.80
N GLU A 11 -6.56 -4.77 -1.77
CA GLU A 11 -7.19 -5.23 -0.53
C GLU A 11 -6.17 -5.82 0.45
N SER A 12 -5.18 -6.56 -0.05
CA SER A 12 -4.11 -7.10 0.80
C SER A 12 -3.25 -5.99 1.41
N GLU A 13 -2.88 -4.97 0.64
CA GLU A 13 -2.11 -3.82 1.13
C GLU A 13 -2.92 -3.01 2.14
N HIS A 14 -4.23 -2.86 1.93
CA HIS A 14 -5.12 -2.25 2.91
C HIS A 14 -5.14 -3.03 4.24
N LYS A 15 -5.28 -4.37 4.18
CA LYS A 15 -5.22 -5.24 5.36
C LYS A 15 -3.86 -5.19 6.05
N LEU A 16 -2.78 -5.07 5.29
CA LEU A 16 -1.45 -4.83 5.85
C LEU A 16 -1.42 -3.50 6.62
N GLY A 17 -1.99 -2.42 6.08
CA GLY A 17 -2.06 -1.14 6.80
C GLY A 17 -2.83 -1.22 8.12
N LEU A 18 -3.88 -2.04 8.17
CA LEU A 18 -4.68 -2.25 9.39
C LEU A 18 -3.94 -3.07 10.46
N SER A 19 -3.15 -4.05 10.04
CA SER A 19 -2.61 -5.08 10.94
C SER A 19 -1.11 -4.94 11.21
N MET A 20 -0.30 -4.55 10.24
CA MET A 20 1.16 -4.49 10.36
C MET A 20 1.62 -3.53 11.47
N PRO A 21 2.73 -3.83 12.18
CA PRO A 21 3.37 -2.87 13.09
C PRO A 21 3.69 -1.55 12.40
N ILE A 22 3.46 -0.43 13.09
CA ILE A 22 3.53 0.93 12.51
C ILE A 22 4.89 1.21 11.86
N GLU A 23 5.98 0.80 12.49
CA GLU A 23 7.34 1.01 11.96
C GLU A 23 7.59 0.25 10.65
N LEU A 24 7.13 -1.00 10.57
CA LEU A 24 7.21 -1.80 9.34
C LEU A 24 6.30 -1.23 8.25
N ALA A 25 5.13 -0.72 8.63
CA ALA A 25 4.20 -0.13 7.67
C ALA A 25 4.75 1.19 7.09
N LYS A 26 5.46 1.99 7.90
CA LYS A 26 6.22 3.16 7.42
C LYS A 26 7.36 2.76 6.48
N GLU A 27 8.13 1.72 6.80
CA GLU A 27 9.16 1.21 5.89
C GLU A 27 8.54 0.73 4.57
N ARG A 28 7.39 0.08 4.63
CA ARG A 28 6.67 -0.36 3.44
C ARG A 28 6.21 0.81 2.57
N ILE A 29 5.74 1.90 3.20
CA ILE A 29 5.43 3.16 2.51
C ILE A 29 6.65 3.70 1.77
N THR A 30 7.80 3.80 2.44
CA THR A 30 9.02 4.35 1.81
C THR A 30 9.52 3.47 0.66
N GLN A 31 9.39 2.14 0.78
CA GLN A 31 9.69 1.20 -0.31
C GLN A 31 8.77 1.43 -1.53
N LEU A 32 7.46 1.55 -1.33
CA LEU A 32 6.50 1.78 -2.40
C LEU A 32 6.69 3.15 -3.06
N GLU A 33 7.03 4.18 -2.28
CA GLU A 33 7.37 5.51 -2.79
C GLU A 33 8.66 5.47 -3.63
N ALA A 34 9.71 4.80 -3.15
CA ALA A 34 10.95 4.63 -3.90
C ALA A 34 10.74 3.85 -5.22
N GLU A 35 9.89 2.82 -5.21
CA GLU A 35 9.53 2.07 -6.42
C GLU A 35 8.75 2.96 -7.41
N ALA A 36 7.77 3.73 -6.93
CA ALA A 36 7.02 4.67 -7.76
C ALA A 36 7.94 5.72 -8.40
N THR A 37 8.86 6.30 -7.63
CA THR A 37 9.87 7.24 -8.14
C THR A 37 10.81 6.57 -9.16
N SER A 38 11.20 5.32 -8.94
CA SER A 38 12.00 4.55 -9.90
C SER A 38 11.27 4.37 -11.23
N PHE A 39 9.97 4.05 -11.21
CA PHE A 39 9.18 3.97 -12.43
C PHE A 39 9.02 5.30 -13.14
N GLU A 40 8.84 6.40 -12.41
CA GLU A 40 8.76 7.73 -12.99
C GLU A 40 10.06 8.12 -13.71
N ARG A 41 11.21 7.86 -13.08
CA ARG A 41 12.53 8.04 -13.72
C ARG A 41 12.67 7.19 -14.98
N HIS A 42 12.27 5.92 -14.93
CA HIS A 42 12.30 5.04 -16.11
C HIS A 42 11.33 5.48 -17.21
N LEU A 43 10.18 6.07 -16.85
CA LEU A 43 9.22 6.59 -17.81
C LEU A 43 9.80 7.80 -18.55
N ILE A 44 10.49 8.69 -17.85
CA ILE A 44 11.24 9.81 -18.43
C ILE A 44 12.29 9.29 -19.41
N LEU A 45 13.09 8.30 -19.01
CA LEU A 45 14.10 7.70 -19.90
C LEU A 45 13.47 7.00 -21.12
N ALA A 46 12.30 6.39 -20.96
CA ALA A 46 11.57 5.75 -22.05
C ALA A 46 10.80 6.74 -22.96
N SER A 47 10.75 8.03 -22.63
CA SER A 47 10.09 9.05 -23.45
C SER A 47 10.78 9.25 -24.79
N GLY A 48 12.11 9.11 -24.85
CA GLY A 48 12.89 9.19 -26.09
C GLY A 48 12.86 7.94 -26.97
N ALA A 49 12.19 6.86 -26.54
CA ALA A 49 12.06 5.66 -27.36
C ALA A 49 10.85 5.78 -28.30
N GLU A 50 11.07 5.70 -29.61
CA GLU A 50 10.01 5.84 -30.61
C GLU A 50 9.42 4.49 -31.04
N GLY A 51 8.31 4.55 -31.79
CA GLY A 51 7.64 3.38 -32.34
C GLY A 51 6.90 2.51 -31.33
N ILE A 52 6.52 1.31 -31.78
CA ILE A 52 5.68 0.36 -31.04
C ILE A 52 6.38 -0.11 -29.75
N GLU A 53 7.70 -0.31 -29.79
CA GLU A 53 8.45 -0.81 -28.64
C GLU A 53 8.62 0.27 -27.57
N GLY A 54 8.82 1.53 -27.97
CA GLY A 54 8.78 2.66 -27.05
C GLY A 54 7.42 2.82 -26.37
N PHE A 55 6.33 2.69 -27.14
CA PHE A 55 4.97 2.68 -26.60
C PHE A 55 4.76 1.54 -25.59
N ARG A 56 5.12 0.29 -25.96
CA ARG A 56 4.99 -0.88 -25.06
C ARG A 56 5.72 -0.68 -23.75
N ARG A 57 6.94 -0.15 -23.80
CA ARG A 57 7.74 0.12 -22.61
C ARG A 57 7.07 1.15 -21.71
N ARG A 58 6.65 2.29 -22.26
CA ARG A 58 5.93 3.33 -21.51
C ARG A 58 4.61 2.84 -20.95
N TRP A 59 3.85 2.07 -21.73
CA TRP A 59 2.58 1.50 -21.30
C TRP A 59 2.74 0.55 -20.10
N SER A 60 3.73 -0.35 -20.18
CA SER A 60 4.04 -1.27 -19.09
C SER A 60 4.51 -0.53 -17.83
N LEU A 61 5.42 0.45 -17.99
CA LEU A 61 5.90 1.28 -16.88
C LEU A 61 4.78 2.07 -16.23
N HIS A 62 3.92 2.72 -17.02
CA HIS A 62 2.78 3.46 -16.52
C HIS A 62 1.83 2.55 -15.74
N GLY A 63 1.51 1.37 -16.27
CA GLY A 63 0.66 0.39 -15.59
C GLY A 63 1.23 -0.03 -14.22
N ARG A 64 2.54 -0.32 -14.14
CA ARG A 64 3.21 -0.65 -12.87
C ARG A 64 3.21 0.53 -11.91
N MET A 65 3.54 1.72 -12.39
CA MET A 65 3.52 2.95 -11.58
C MET A 65 2.13 3.22 -11.00
N THR A 66 1.07 3.13 -11.81
CA THR A 66 -0.31 3.31 -11.35
C THR A 66 -0.69 2.27 -10.30
N ASP A 67 -0.30 1.01 -10.49
CA ASP A 67 -0.57 -0.06 -9.53
C ASP A 67 0.12 0.18 -8.18
N THR A 68 1.42 0.51 -8.20
CA THR A 68 2.20 0.84 -6.99
C THR A 68 1.61 2.05 -6.25
N LYS A 69 1.17 3.10 -6.97
CA LYS A 69 0.51 4.26 -6.34
C LYS A 69 -0.80 3.87 -5.64
N LYS A 70 -1.64 3.04 -6.27
CA LYS A 70 -2.88 2.55 -5.63
C LYS A 70 -2.63 1.68 -4.41
N ARG A 71 -1.57 0.86 -4.44
CA ARG A 71 -1.15 0.05 -3.28
C ARG A 71 -0.68 0.93 -2.13
N LEU A 72 0.09 1.96 -2.42
CA LEU A 72 0.52 2.97 -1.45
C LEU A 72 -0.68 3.67 -0.80
N GLU A 73 -1.66 4.11 -1.59
CA GLU A 73 -2.90 4.70 -1.09
C GLU A 73 -3.68 3.72 -0.20
N SER A 74 -3.83 2.47 -0.64
CA SER A 74 -4.54 1.42 0.11
C SER A 74 -3.90 1.16 1.48
N LEU A 75 -2.56 1.10 1.51
CA LEU A 75 -1.77 0.91 2.72
C LEU A 75 -1.90 2.09 3.69
N LYS A 76 -1.76 3.33 3.18
CA LYS A 76 -1.95 4.56 3.98
C LYS A 76 -3.36 4.62 4.57
N GLN A 77 -4.38 4.31 3.78
CA GLN A 77 -5.76 4.25 4.25
C GLN A 77 -5.96 3.19 5.34
N GLY A 78 -5.33 2.01 5.22
CA GLY A 78 -5.37 0.98 6.26
C GLY A 78 -4.76 1.47 7.57
N MET A 79 -3.62 2.15 7.51
CA MET A 79 -2.97 2.73 8.69
C MET A 79 -3.82 3.84 9.34
N GLU A 80 -4.41 4.72 8.54
CA GLU A 80 -5.29 5.79 9.05
C GLU A 80 -6.55 5.25 9.73
N ASN A 81 -7.16 4.21 9.16
CA ASN A 81 -8.33 3.56 9.73
C ASN A 81 -8.03 2.95 11.10
N ARG A 82 -6.83 2.38 11.29
CA ARG A 82 -6.38 1.89 12.60
C ARG A 82 -6.35 3.02 13.65
N ASN A 83 -5.79 4.18 13.29
CA ASN A 83 -5.69 5.32 14.20
C ASN A 83 -7.08 5.83 14.64
N LYS A 84 -8.07 5.82 13.73
CA LYS A 84 -9.46 6.19 14.04
C LYS A 84 -10.11 5.22 15.01
N VAL A 85 -9.96 3.91 14.81
CA VAL A 85 -10.50 2.90 15.72
C VAL A 85 -9.90 3.01 17.12
N GLU A 86 -8.59 3.27 17.22
CA GLU A 86 -7.93 3.50 18.52
C GLU A 86 -8.43 4.78 19.21
N HIS A 87 -8.74 5.85 18.47
CA HIS A 87 -9.29 7.09 19.02
C HIS A 87 -10.77 6.97 19.43
N GLU A 88 -11.59 6.25 18.65
CA GLU A 88 -12.99 5.95 18.97
C GLU A 88 -13.11 5.03 20.19
N HIS A 89 -12.23 4.03 20.32
CA HIS A 89 -12.18 3.18 21.53
C HIS A 89 -11.78 3.98 22.77
N ASN A 90 -10.82 4.91 22.67
CA ASN A 90 -10.38 5.72 23.80
C ASN A 90 -11.41 6.79 24.23
N GLN A 91 -12.28 7.26 23.33
CA GLN A 91 -13.39 8.16 23.69
C GLN A 91 -14.53 7.45 24.43
N HIS A 92 -14.71 6.14 24.23
CA HIS A 92 -15.73 5.33 24.91
C HIS A 92 -15.24 4.66 26.21
N HIS A 93 -13.99 4.87 26.62
CA HIS A 93 -13.35 4.12 27.70
C HIS A 93 -13.33 4.84 29.06
N ASP A 94 -14.45 5.41 29.51
CA ASP A 94 -14.65 5.72 30.95
C ASP A 94 -15.18 4.51 31.74
N GLN A 95 -15.23 3.31 31.13
CA GLN A 95 -15.55 2.08 31.85
C GLN A 95 -14.62 0.93 31.40
N SER A 96 -13.68 0.58 32.27
CA SER A 96 -12.80 -0.60 32.20
C SER A 96 -13.39 -1.74 33.03
N PRO A 97 -13.19 -3.04 32.69
CA PRO A 97 -11.91 -3.69 32.97
C PRO A 97 -11.35 -4.70 31.94
N LYS A 98 -10.00 -4.64 31.82
CA LYS A 98 -8.98 -5.71 31.74
C LYS A 98 -8.42 -6.21 30.37
N PRO A 99 -7.10 -6.54 30.34
CA PRO A 99 -6.29 -6.68 29.12
C PRO A 99 -6.43 -8.06 28.49
N SER A 100 -6.66 -8.12 27.17
CA SER A 100 -6.66 -9.38 26.43
C SER A 100 -5.32 -9.59 25.69
N ALA A 101 -4.83 -10.82 25.82
CA ALA A 101 -3.51 -11.37 25.48
C ALA A 101 -2.95 -11.03 24.06
N PRO A 102 -1.62 -11.16 23.86
CA PRO A 102 -0.97 -10.83 22.58
C PRO A 102 -1.46 -11.75 21.46
N LYS A 103 -2.09 -11.16 20.44
CA LYS A 103 -2.56 -11.87 19.24
C LYS A 103 -1.34 -12.33 18.43
N ARG A 104 -1.16 -13.65 18.37
CA ARG A 104 -0.17 -14.33 17.52
C ARG A 104 -0.46 -14.04 16.05
N TRP A 105 0.55 -13.53 15.35
CA TRP A 105 0.55 -13.35 13.90
C TRP A 105 0.53 -14.72 13.22
N PHE A 106 -0.54 -15.03 12.50
CA PHE A 106 -0.58 -16.16 11.58
C PHE A 106 -0.55 -15.63 10.15
N PHE A 107 0.46 -16.05 9.41
CA PHE A 107 0.51 -15.94 7.95
C PHE A 107 0.02 -17.28 7.37
N TRP A 108 -0.92 -17.24 6.45
CA TRP A 108 -1.31 -18.35 5.58
C TRP A 108 -1.22 -17.85 4.14
#